data_AF-A0A4Q0GPB3-F1
#
_entry.id   AF-A0A4Q0GPB3-F1
#
_cell.length_a   1.000
_cell.length_b   1.000
_cell.length_c   1.000
_cell.angle_alpha   90.00
_cell.angle_beta   90.00
_cell.angle_gamma   90.00
#
_symmetry.space_group_name_H-M   'P 1'
#
loop_
_entity.id
_entity.type
_entity.pdbx_description
1 polymer ?
#
loop_
_entity_poly.entity_id
_entity_poly.type
_entity_poly.pdbx_seq_one_letter_code
_entity_poly.pdbx_strand_id
1 'polypeptide(L)'
;MAQTDFADPAQPPERGFEPSPAGKRPTDKRLVVSIHDVSPTFAVPIAMLAERIEAILGGPRFAMLVVPDHWGVARLDRSPAFARRLRAWADAGVEMFLHGWFHRDASDHRNAASALKARYMTAGEGEFLGLDAVEAEHRMRIGRDMVEQAIGRSVAGFIAPAWLYGPGAHAALRACEFALAEDHFRVWQPATGAIVARGPVVTWASRSAARTASSLAVAAAARALPDWMPTMRVAVHPGDVTKDSLLTSIDRTLRTLAERRTVSRYADLVTEQVPS
;
A
#
# COMPACT_ATOMS: atom_id res chain seq x y z
N MET A 1 -31.77 41.90 -51.84
CA MET A 1 -31.92 41.91 -50.37
C MET A 1 -31.40 40.56 -49.88
N ALA A 2 -30.07 40.40 -49.87
CA ALA A 2 -29.18 40.59 -48.72
C ALA A 2 -29.25 39.38 -47.77
N GLN A 3 -28.50 38.33 -48.13
CA GLN A 3 -28.07 37.26 -47.22
C GLN A 3 -27.10 37.87 -46.21
N THR A 4 -27.40 37.74 -44.93
CA THR A 4 -26.53 38.14 -43.83
C THR A 4 -25.62 36.97 -43.45
N ASP A 5 -24.34 37.12 -43.71
CA ASP A 5 -23.25 36.30 -43.17
C ASP A 5 -23.24 36.37 -41.64
N PHE A 6 -23.33 35.21 -40.99
CA PHE A 6 -22.96 35.06 -39.58
C PHE A 6 -21.49 34.70 -39.51
N ALA A 7 -20.68 35.63 -39.03
CA ALA A 7 -19.27 35.44 -38.73
C ALA A 7 -19.07 34.43 -37.58
N ASP A 8 -18.11 33.53 -37.78
CA ASP A 8 -17.61 32.53 -36.84
C ASP A 8 -16.90 33.22 -35.64
N PRO A 9 -17.22 32.91 -34.37
CA PRO A 9 -16.50 33.48 -33.25
C PRO A 9 -15.10 32.87 -33.14
N ALA A 10 -14.09 33.74 -33.23
CA ALA A 10 -12.68 33.42 -33.12
C ALA A 10 -12.35 32.43 -31.98
N GLN A 11 -11.69 31.31 -32.34
CA GLN A 11 -11.07 30.40 -31.39
C GLN A 11 -9.98 31.12 -30.59
N PRO A 12 -9.94 30.99 -29.25
CA PRO A 12 -8.82 31.47 -28.46
C PRO A 12 -7.55 30.66 -28.79
N PRO A 13 -6.35 31.27 -28.74
CA PRO A 13 -5.12 30.59 -29.15
C PRO A 13 -4.85 29.37 -28.28
N GLU A 14 -4.50 28.26 -28.92
CA GLU A 14 -4.02 27.05 -28.26
C GLU A 14 -2.82 27.39 -27.39
N ARG A 15 -3.00 27.32 -26.07
CA ARG A 15 -1.89 27.30 -25.13
C ARG A 15 -1.20 25.95 -25.28
N GLY A 16 -0.11 25.95 -26.05
CA GLY A 16 0.83 24.84 -26.11
C GLY A 16 1.19 24.40 -24.70
N PHE A 17 1.05 23.10 -24.44
CA PHE A 17 1.55 22.46 -23.24
C PHE A 17 3.08 22.55 -23.26
N GLU A 18 3.64 23.52 -22.54
CA GLU A 18 5.08 23.53 -22.27
C GLU A 18 5.41 22.30 -21.42
N PRO A 19 6.38 21.46 -21.84
CA PRO A 19 6.81 20.34 -21.03
C PRO A 19 7.45 20.86 -19.73
N SER A 20 6.89 20.40 -18.61
CA SER A 20 7.38 20.61 -17.24
C SER A 20 8.90 20.33 -17.15
N PRO A 21 9.67 21.06 -16.32
CA PRO A 21 11.12 21.03 -16.37
C PRO A 21 11.67 19.64 -16.00
N ALA A 22 12.47 19.09 -16.93
CA ALA A 22 13.37 17.95 -16.77
C ALA A 22 12.86 16.82 -15.85
N GLY A 23 11.87 16.05 -16.32
CA GLY A 23 11.60 14.73 -15.78
C GLY A 23 12.87 13.88 -15.81
N LYS A 24 13.32 13.43 -14.64
CA LYS A 24 14.47 12.54 -14.48
C LYS A 24 14.29 11.33 -15.41
N ARG A 25 15.31 10.99 -16.22
CA ARG A 25 15.26 9.78 -17.05
C ARG A 25 14.95 8.58 -16.16
N PRO A 26 13.98 7.72 -16.52
CA PRO A 26 13.69 6.51 -15.77
C PRO A 26 14.98 5.72 -15.60
N THR A 27 15.37 5.46 -14.36
CA THR A 27 16.41 4.47 -14.09
C THR A 27 15.75 3.10 -14.08
N ASP A 28 16.50 2.04 -14.40
CA ASP A 28 16.03 0.65 -14.25
C ASP A 28 15.69 0.28 -12.79
N LYS A 29 15.90 1.23 -11.87
CA LYS A 29 15.75 1.05 -10.43
C LYS A 29 14.48 1.74 -9.96
N ARG A 30 13.64 0.97 -9.28
CA ARG A 30 12.32 1.39 -8.83
C ARG A 30 12.29 1.65 -7.33
N LEU A 31 11.44 2.59 -6.95
CA LEU A 31 10.96 2.79 -5.58
C LEU A 31 9.45 2.55 -5.59
N VAL A 32 8.99 1.65 -4.73
CA VAL A 32 7.56 1.42 -4.47
C VAL A 32 7.28 1.78 -3.02
N VAL A 33 6.19 2.53 -2.80
CA VAL A 33 5.83 3.07 -1.48
C VAL A 33 4.40 2.65 -1.14
N SER A 34 4.17 2.31 0.12
CA SER A 34 2.84 1.91 0.58
C SER A 34 2.53 2.39 2.00
N ILE A 35 1.26 2.66 2.26
CA ILE A 35 0.69 2.88 3.59
C ILE A 35 -0.06 1.61 3.98
N HIS A 36 0.34 0.99 5.08
CA HIS A 36 -0.26 -0.19 5.66
C HIS A 36 -1.37 0.15 6.64
N ASP A 37 -2.14 -0.86 7.06
CA ASP A 37 -3.20 -0.76 8.08
C ASP A 37 -4.25 0.32 7.81
N VAL A 38 -4.57 0.56 6.53
CA VAL A 38 -5.50 1.59 6.10
C VAL A 38 -6.92 1.20 6.52
N SER A 39 -7.45 1.90 7.51
CA SER A 39 -8.75 1.60 8.11
C SER A 39 -9.41 2.85 8.68
N PRO A 40 -10.75 2.85 8.89
CA PRO A 40 -11.45 3.96 9.51
C PRO A 40 -10.88 4.37 10.88
N THR A 41 -10.33 3.42 11.64
CA THR A 41 -9.68 3.66 12.95
C THR A 41 -8.61 4.75 12.89
N PHE A 42 -7.89 4.85 11.77
CA PHE A 42 -6.75 5.75 11.64
C PHE A 42 -6.92 6.82 10.56
N ALA A 43 -8.16 7.27 10.35
CA ALA A 43 -8.50 8.21 9.28
C ALA A 43 -7.66 9.50 9.27
N VAL A 44 -7.21 9.98 10.43
CA VAL A 44 -6.35 11.16 10.55
C VAL A 44 -4.87 10.82 10.26
N PRO A 45 -4.23 9.87 10.97
CA PRO A 45 -2.87 9.44 10.63
C PRO A 45 -2.66 9.06 9.16
N ILE A 46 -3.62 8.35 8.54
CA ILE A 46 -3.55 7.98 7.12
C ILE A 46 -3.54 9.22 6.22
N ALA A 47 -4.36 10.23 6.55
CA ALA A 47 -4.38 11.50 5.81
C ALA A 47 -3.01 12.18 5.84
N MET A 48 -2.43 12.27 7.04
CA MET A 48 -1.13 12.91 7.25
C MET A 48 -0.02 12.19 6.48
N LEU A 49 -0.01 10.86 6.51
CA LEU A 49 0.97 10.07 5.76
C LEU A 49 0.76 10.21 4.25
N ALA A 50 -0.49 10.17 3.77
CA ALA A 50 -0.79 10.32 2.35
C ALA A 50 -0.33 11.68 1.81
N GLU A 51 -0.69 12.78 2.48
CA GLU A 51 -0.28 14.14 2.10
C GLU A 51 1.25 14.28 2.07
N ARG A 52 1.92 13.74 3.09
CA ARG A 52 3.37 13.81 3.21
C ARG A 52 4.10 12.99 2.14
N ILE A 53 3.63 11.78 1.88
CA ILE A 53 4.17 10.91 0.83
C ILE A 53 3.94 11.55 -0.53
N GLU A 54 2.73 12.01 -0.82
CA GLU A 54 2.38 12.65 -2.08
C GLU A 54 3.27 13.87 -2.36
N ALA A 55 3.47 14.73 -1.36
CA ALA A 55 4.34 15.89 -1.47
C ALA A 55 5.81 15.51 -1.76
N ILE A 56 6.32 14.43 -1.16
CA ILE A 56 7.70 13.98 -1.36
C ILE A 56 7.88 13.28 -2.71
N LEU A 57 6.90 12.49 -3.13
CA LEU A 57 6.95 11.72 -4.38
C LEU A 57 6.56 12.56 -5.60
N GLY A 58 6.00 13.75 -5.40
CA GLY A 58 5.51 14.61 -6.48
C GLY A 58 4.21 14.11 -7.11
N GLY A 59 3.40 13.35 -6.37
CA GLY A 59 2.10 12.85 -6.82
C GLY A 59 1.66 11.54 -6.16
N PRO A 60 0.44 11.06 -6.46
CA PRO A 60 -0.21 9.90 -5.83
C PRO A 60 0.32 8.56 -6.38
N ARG A 61 1.65 8.40 -6.44
CA ARG A 61 2.33 7.17 -6.90
C ARG A 61 2.76 6.29 -5.72
N PHE A 62 1.77 5.82 -4.97
CA PHE A 62 1.96 4.90 -3.84
C PHE A 62 0.71 4.02 -3.69
N ALA A 63 0.78 3.04 -2.80
CA ALA A 63 -0.32 2.12 -2.51
C ALA A 63 -0.87 2.30 -1.08
N MET A 64 -2.11 1.87 -0.88
CA MET A 64 -2.80 1.79 0.41
C MET A 64 -3.32 0.38 0.62
N LEU A 65 -2.99 -0.21 1.76
CA LEU A 65 -3.33 -1.58 2.13
C LEU A 65 -4.47 -1.57 3.13
N VAL A 66 -5.67 -1.84 2.64
CA VAL A 66 -6.94 -1.61 3.32
C VAL A 66 -7.32 -2.80 4.18
N VAL A 67 -7.62 -2.54 5.45
CA VAL A 67 -8.20 -3.52 6.39
C VAL A 67 -9.71 -3.30 6.47
N PRO A 68 -10.54 -4.24 5.97
CA PRO A 68 -11.99 -4.05 5.89
C PRO A 68 -12.71 -3.84 7.23
N ASP A 69 -12.32 -4.58 8.27
CA ASP A 69 -12.95 -4.53 9.59
C ASP A 69 -11.88 -4.51 10.68
N HIS A 70 -11.12 -3.42 10.76
CA HIS A 70 -9.95 -3.38 11.63
C HIS A 70 -10.33 -3.65 13.09
N TRP A 71 -9.74 -4.70 13.66
CA TRP A 71 -10.00 -5.26 14.99
C TRP A 71 -11.45 -5.66 15.27
N GLY A 72 -12.31 -5.73 14.25
CA GLY A 72 -13.74 -6.02 14.41
C GLY A 72 -14.58 -4.83 14.91
N VAL A 73 -14.01 -3.63 14.93
CA VAL A 73 -14.66 -2.42 15.48
C VAL A 73 -14.79 -1.28 14.48
N ALA A 74 -14.13 -1.39 13.33
CA ALA A 74 -14.00 -0.31 12.36
C ALA A 74 -14.28 -0.78 10.94
N ARG A 75 -15.49 -1.32 10.75
CA ARG A 75 -15.97 -1.77 9.44
C ARG A 75 -16.04 -0.63 8.43
N LEU A 76 -15.48 -0.87 7.25
CA LEU A 76 -15.45 0.07 6.13
C LEU A 76 -16.87 0.41 5.61
N ASP A 77 -17.73 -0.59 5.48
CA ASP A 77 -19.13 -0.43 5.02
C ASP A 77 -20.01 0.40 5.98
N ARG A 78 -19.60 0.51 7.26
CA ARG A 78 -20.25 1.35 8.28
C ARG A 78 -19.61 2.73 8.42
N SER A 79 -18.64 3.05 7.57
CA SER A 79 -17.82 4.27 7.65
C SER A 79 -17.88 5.07 6.33
N PRO A 80 -19.05 5.59 5.92
CA PRO A 80 -19.25 6.16 4.58
C PRO A 80 -18.36 7.36 4.28
N ALA A 81 -18.01 8.16 5.30
CA ALA A 81 -17.08 9.28 5.13
C ALA A 81 -15.66 8.78 4.79
N PHE A 82 -15.20 7.71 5.43
CA PHE A 82 -13.90 7.11 5.14
C PHE A 82 -13.90 6.40 3.79
N ALA A 83 -14.98 5.67 3.45
CA ALA A 83 -15.14 5.04 2.14
C ALA A 83 -15.06 6.06 0.98
N ARG A 84 -15.69 7.24 1.12
CA ARG A 84 -15.56 8.32 0.12
C ARG A 84 -14.13 8.84 -0.01
N ARG A 85 -13.40 8.97 1.10
CA ARG A 85 -11.98 9.38 1.08
C ARG A 85 -11.10 8.33 0.42
N LEU A 86 -11.34 7.06 0.73
CA LEU A 86 -10.65 5.93 0.10
C LEU A 86 -10.85 5.92 -1.42
N ARG A 87 -12.09 6.13 -1.87
CA ARG A 87 -12.40 6.30 -3.29
C ARG A 87 -11.67 7.49 -3.91
N ALA A 88 -11.63 8.64 -3.24
CA ALA A 88 -10.93 9.82 -3.75
C ALA A 88 -9.43 9.57 -3.96
N TRP A 89 -8.76 8.86 -3.03
CA TRP A 89 -7.37 8.44 -3.22
C TRP A 89 -7.22 7.46 -4.39
N ALA A 90 -8.13 6.50 -4.53
CA ALA A 90 -8.11 5.54 -5.65
C ALA A 90 -8.30 6.24 -7.01
N ASP A 91 -9.21 7.23 -7.08
CA ASP A 91 -9.47 8.01 -8.29
C ASP A 91 -8.29 8.93 -8.64
N ALA A 92 -7.56 9.43 -7.64
CA ALA A 92 -6.30 10.16 -7.84
C ALA A 92 -5.15 9.25 -8.35
N GLY A 93 -5.30 7.93 -8.25
CA GLY A 93 -4.34 6.96 -8.77
C GLY A 93 -3.50 6.23 -7.72
N VAL A 94 -3.86 6.34 -6.44
CA VAL A 94 -3.31 5.50 -5.35
C VAL A 94 -3.83 4.08 -5.52
N GLU A 95 -2.92 3.10 -5.52
CA GLU A 95 -3.30 1.68 -5.68
C GLU A 95 -3.86 1.10 -4.39
N MET A 96 -4.95 0.35 -4.47
CA MET A 96 -5.64 -0.19 -3.29
C MET A 96 -5.41 -1.70 -3.22
N PHE A 97 -4.85 -2.17 -2.12
CA PHE A 97 -4.66 -3.59 -1.82
C PHE A 97 -5.59 -4.02 -0.69
N LEU A 98 -6.03 -5.27 -0.72
CA LEU A 98 -6.63 -5.89 0.45
C LEU A 98 -5.54 -6.29 1.46
N HIS A 99 -5.72 -5.94 2.73
CA HIS A 99 -4.74 -6.21 3.79
C HIS A 99 -5.31 -7.07 4.93
N GLY A 100 -5.76 -8.26 4.56
CA GLY A 100 -6.45 -9.17 5.48
C GLY A 100 -7.92 -8.82 5.70
N TRP A 101 -8.46 -9.17 6.86
CA TRP A 101 -9.86 -8.84 7.20
C TRP A 101 -9.95 -8.07 8.52
N PHE A 102 -9.41 -8.63 9.60
CA PHE A 102 -9.40 -7.97 10.91
C PHE A 102 -8.08 -7.31 11.28
N HIS A 103 -6.95 -7.78 10.75
CA HIS A 103 -5.60 -7.34 11.18
C HIS A 103 -5.45 -7.38 12.72
N ARG A 104 -5.73 -8.55 13.32
CA ARG A 104 -5.65 -8.73 14.80
C ARG A 104 -4.20 -8.81 15.28
N ASP A 105 -3.70 -7.74 15.89
CA ASP A 105 -2.52 -7.72 16.76
C ASP A 105 -2.96 -8.22 18.16
N ALA A 106 -2.29 -9.23 18.71
CA ALA A 106 -2.65 -9.82 20.01
C ALA A 106 -2.15 -9.03 21.25
N SER A 107 -1.97 -7.72 21.16
CA SER A 107 -1.39 -6.95 22.28
C SER A 107 -2.36 -6.14 23.13
N ASP A 108 -3.65 -6.00 22.79
CA ASP A 108 -4.59 -5.28 23.65
C ASP A 108 -5.12 -6.18 24.78
N HIS A 109 -4.42 -6.15 25.92
CA HIS A 109 -4.76 -6.86 27.15
C HIS A 109 -5.99 -6.23 27.83
N ARG A 110 -7.17 -6.48 27.28
CA ARG A 110 -8.45 -6.32 27.99
C ARG A 110 -9.23 -7.62 27.88
N ASN A 111 -9.38 -8.31 29.02
CA ASN A 111 -10.08 -9.57 29.28
C ASN A 111 -9.26 -10.87 29.14
N ALA A 112 -8.72 -11.32 30.27
CA ALA A 112 -7.93 -12.55 30.43
C ALA A 112 -8.67 -13.85 30.06
N ALA A 113 -10.01 -13.86 30.01
CA ALA A 113 -10.80 -15.04 29.65
C ALA A 113 -10.93 -15.24 28.12
N SER A 114 -10.75 -14.19 27.31
CA SER A 114 -10.81 -14.26 25.83
C SER A 114 -9.44 -14.52 25.20
N ALA A 115 -8.36 -14.29 25.96
CA ALA A 115 -6.98 -14.41 25.51
C ALA A 115 -6.55 -15.87 25.21
N LEU A 116 -7.17 -16.87 25.86
CA LEU A 116 -6.82 -18.26 25.62
C LEU A 116 -7.36 -18.77 24.27
N LYS A 117 -8.57 -18.36 23.87
CA LYS A 117 -9.15 -18.72 22.56
C LYS A 117 -8.51 -17.94 21.41
N ALA A 118 -8.05 -16.71 21.65
CA ALA A 118 -7.27 -15.92 20.69
C ALA A 118 -5.85 -16.48 20.48
N ARG A 119 -5.21 -17.00 21.53
CA ARG A 119 -3.86 -17.60 21.48
C ARG A 119 -3.75 -18.87 20.64
N TYR A 120 -4.84 -19.61 20.46
CA TYR A 120 -4.83 -20.85 19.68
C TYR A 120 -5.17 -20.67 18.19
N MET A 121 -5.69 -19.51 17.77
CA MET A 121 -6.20 -19.32 16.40
C MET A 121 -5.27 -18.49 15.50
N THR A 122 -4.47 -17.58 16.05
CA THR A 122 -3.48 -16.81 15.27
C THR A 122 -2.35 -16.37 16.21
N ALA A 123 -1.11 -16.77 15.94
CA ALA A 123 0.08 -16.36 16.70
C ALA A 123 0.43 -14.87 16.51
N GLY A 124 -0.51 -14.00 16.83
CA GLY A 124 -0.30 -12.63 17.27
C GLY A 124 -0.11 -11.53 16.22
N GLU A 125 0.23 -11.85 14.97
CA GLU A 125 0.42 -10.82 13.91
C GLU A 125 0.09 -11.34 12.50
N GLY A 126 0.16 -12.66 12.27
CA GLY A 126 -0.12 -13.28 10.97
C GLY A 126 -1.53 -13.82 10.89
N GLU A 127 -2.53 -12.96 10.64
CA GLU A 127 -3.95 -13.37 10.51
C GLU A 127 -4.12 -14.56 9.56
N PHE A 128 -3.33 -14.60 8.49
CA PHE A 128 -3.38 -15.60 7.41
C PHE A 128 -2.32 -16.70 7.54
N LEU A 129 -1.52 -16.70 8.61
CA LEU A 129 -0.47 -17.70 8.82
C LEU A 129 -1.05 -19.07 9.22
N GLY A 130 -2.11 -19.07 10.04
CA GLY A 130 -2.70 -20.28 10.61
C GLY A 130 -4.04 -20.72 10.00
N LEU A 131 -4.59 -19.95 9.05
CA LEU A 131 -5.89 -20.27 8.45
C LEU A 131 -5.77 -21.44 7.46
N ASP A 132 -6.78 -22.29 7.44
CA ASP A 132 -6.98 -23.22 6.34
C ASP A 132 -7.38 -22.47 5.06
N ALA A 133 -7.38 -23.18 3.93
CA ALA A 133 -7.64 -22.57 2.63
C ALA A 133 -9.06 -22.03 2.50
N VAL A 134 -10.06 -22.70 3.09
CA VAL A 134 -11.48 -22.33 2.94
C VAL A 134 -11.76 -21.04 3.70
N GLU A 135 -11.28 -20.93 4.94
CA GLU A 135 -11.45 -19.73 5.76
C GLU A 135 -10.62 -18.55 5.21
N ALA A 136 -9.39 -18.80 4.75
CA ALA A 136 -8.58 -17.77 4.12
C ALA A 136 -9.26 -17.24 2.84
N GLU A 137 -9.79 -18.12 2.01
CA GLU A 137 -10.52 -17.76 0.79
C GLU A 137 -11.78 -16.97 1.13
N HIS A 138 -12.58 -17.44 2.08
CA HIS A 138 -13.78 -16.73 2.52
C HIS A 138 -13.47 -15.29 2.94
N ARG A 139 -12.47 -15.10 3.81
CA ARG A 139 -12.06 -13.75 4.27
C ARG A 139 -11.53 -12.86 3.16
N MET A 140 -10.73 -13.44 2.26
CA MET A 140 -10.22 -12.73 1.09
C MET A 140 -11.36 -12.27 0.18
N ARG A 141 -12.36 -13.11 -0.10
CA ARG A 141 -13.49 -12.77 -0.95
C ARG A 141 -14.35 -11.67 -0.33
N ILE A 142 -14.81 -11.86 0.91
CA ILE A 142 -15.66 -10.84 1.56
C ILE A 142 -14.91 -9.51 1.78
N GLY A 143 -13.60 -9.58 2.06
CA GLY A 143 -12.74 -8.41 2.21
C GLY A 143 -12.57 -7.66 0.90
N ARG A 144 -12.27 -8.39 -0.17
CA ARG A 144 -12.15 -7.83 -1.51
C ARG A 144 -13.45 -7.15 -1.92
N ASP A 145 -14.57 -7.84 -1.82
CA ASP A 145 -15.87 -7.31 -2.24
C ASP A 145 -16.19 -6.00 -1.50
N MET A 146 -15.92 -5.92 -0.19
CA MET A 146 -16.14 -4.71 0.59
C MET A 146 -15.24 -3.53 0.13
N VAL A 147 -13.96 -3.80 -0.10
CA VAL A 147 -13.01 -2.76 -0.55
C VAL A 147 -13.37 -2.30 -1.96
N GLU A 148 -13.64 -3.23 -2.87
CA GLU A 148 -14.01 -2.94 -4.26
C GLU A 148 -15.31 -2.16 -4.35
N GLN A 149 -16.31 -2.44 -3.50
CA GLN A 149 -17.52 -1.61 -3.42
C GLN A 149 -17.20 -0.18 -2.94
N ALA A 150 -16.33 -0.03 -1.94
CA ALA A 150 -15.95 1.28 -1.42
C ALA A 150 -15.23 2.13 -2.48
N ILE A 151 -14.29 1.56 -3.23
CA ILE A 151 -13.46 2.27 -4.21
C ILE A 151 -14.03 2.24 -5.64
N GLY A 152 -14.92 1.31 -5.95
CA GLY A 152 -15.63 1.16 -7.23
C GLY A 152 -14.77 0.62 -8.37
N ARG A 153 -13.73 -0.14 -8.04
CA ARG A 153 -12.81 -0.79 -8.97
C ARG A 153 -12.13 -1.96 -8.26
N SER A 154 -11.49 -2.82 -9.04
CA SER A 154 -10.76 -3.95 -8.49
C SER A 154 -9.58 -3.53 -7.62
N VAL A 155 -9.30 -4.31 -6.58
CA VAL A 155 -8.05 -4.16 -5.82
C VAL A 155 -6.85 -4.59 -6.67
N ALA A 156 -5.70 -3.96 -6.45
CA ALA A 156 -4.44 -4.27 -7.14
C ALA A 156 -3.85 -5.63 -6.71
N GLY A 157 -4.25 -6.14 -5.55
CA GLY A 157 -3.79 -7.42 -5.02
C GLY A 157 -4.14 -7.62 -3.56
N PHE A 158 -3.46 -8.58 -2.95
CA PHE A 158 -3.60 -8.91 -1.53
C PHE A 158 -2.24 -8.96 -0.85
N ILE A 159 -2.14 -8.33 0.32
CA ILE A 159 -0.96 -8.42 1.18
C ILE A 159 -1.41 -8.92 2.54
N ALA A 160 -0.87 -10.02 3.05
CA ALA A 160 -1.25 -10.51 4.37
C ALA A 160 -0.75 -9.56 5.48
N PRO A 161 -1.50 -9.38 6.58
CA PRO A 161 -1.00 -8.78 7.81
C PRO A 161 0.35 -9.36 8.22
N ALA A 162 1.26 -8.47 8.63
CA ALA A 162 2.65 -8.78 8.95
C ALA A 162 3.44 -9.50 7.84
N TRP A 163 2.97 -9.49 6.58
CA TRP A 163 3.57 -10.19 5.44
C TRP A 163 3.67 -11.72 5.63
N LEU A 164 2.80 -12.31 6.46
CA LEU A 164 2.85 -13.74 6.80
C LEU A 164 1.73 -14.54 6.14
N TYR A 165 2.12 -15.59 5.42
CA TYR A 165 1.22 -16.46 4.67
C TYR A 165 1.41 -17.92 5.10
N GLY A 166 0.32 -18.59 5.45
CA GLY A 166 0.29 -20.05 5.63
C GLY A 166 -0.01 -20.79 4.32
N PRO A 167 0.05 -22.14 4.31
CA PRO A 167 -0.33 -22.95 3.16
C PRO A 167 -1.75 -22.66 2.66
N GLY A 168 -2.71 -22.49 3.59
CA GLY A 168 -4.09 -22.13 3.28
C GLY A 168 -4.19 -20.77 2.58
N ALA A 169 -3.48 -19.76 3.07
CA ALA A 169 -3.44 -18.44 2.44
C ALA A 169 -2.82 -18.47 1.04
N HIS A 170 -1.78 -19.27 0.81
CA HIS A 170 -1.21 -19.44 -0.52
C HIS A 170 -2.17 -20.12 -1.51
N ALA A 171 -2.97 -21.08 -1.06
CA ALA A 171 -4.01 -21.69 -1.89
C ALA A 171 -5.14 -20.70 -2.18
N ALA A 172 -5.61 -19.98 -1.15
CA ALA A 172 -6.66 -18.98 -1.26
C ALA A 172 -6.28 -17.80 -2.18
N LEU A 173 -5.02 -17.34 -2.14
CA LEU A 173 -4.52 -16.30 -3.06
C LEU A 173 -4.74 -16.67 -4.53
N ARG A 174 -4.53 -17.94 -4.90
CA ARG A 174 -4.77 -18.44 -6.26
C ARG A 174 -6.25 -18.57 -6.56
N ALA A 175 -7.03 -19.15 -5.64
CA ALA A 175 -8.47 -19.32 -5.80
C ALA A 175 -9.23 -17.99 -5.92
N CYS A 176 -8.74 -16.94 -5.25
CA CYS A 176 -9.25 -15.59 -5.34
C CYS A 176 -8.73 -14.81 -6.56
N GLU A 177 -7.77 -15.35 -7.32
CA GLU A 177 -7.24 -14.72 -8.53
C GLU A 177 -6.65 -13.31 -8.28
N PHE A 178 -6.00 -13.09 -7.13
CA PHE A 178 -5.30 -11.82 -6.90
C PHE A 178 -4.14 -11.66 -7.89
N ALA A 179 -4.04 -10.48 -8.50
CA ALA A 179 -2.99 -10.18 -9.47
C ALA A 179 -1.59 -10.14 -8.82
N LEU A 180 -1.50 -9.58 -7.62
CA LEU A 180 -0.25 -9.40 -6.89
C LEU A 180 -0.38 -9.80 -5.42
N ALA A 181 0.73 -10.28 -4.88
CA ALA A 181 0.96 -10.43 -3.46
C ALA A 181 2.40 -10.05 -3.08
N GLU A 182 2.60 -9.70 -1.81
CA GLU A 182 3.87 -9.22 -1.30
C GLU A 182 4.21 -9.82 0.07
N ASP A 183 5.49 -10.17 0.25
CA ASP A 183 6.11 -10.50 1.53
C ASP A 183 7.31 -9.57 1.79
N HIS A 184 7.99 -9.74 2.93
CA HIS A 184 9.15 -8.92 3.32
C HIS A 184 10.27 -8.84 2.27
N PHE A 185 10.37 -9.80 1.34
CA PHE A 185 11.50 -9.95 0.42
C PHE A 185 11.13 -9.89 -1.07
N ARG A 186 9.85 -10.09 -1.42
CA ARG A 186 9.42 -10.11 -2.82
C ARG A 186 7.99 -9.66 -3.04
N VAL A 187 7.72 -9.31 -4.30
CA VAL A 187 6.39 -9.19 -4.89
C VAL A 187 6.25 -10.30 -5.93
N TRP A 188 5.12 -11.01 -5.95
CA TRP A 188 4.88 -12.09 -6.90
C TRP A 188 3.44 -12.09 -7.42
N GLN A 189 3.23 -12.76 -8.54
CA GLN A 189 1.91 -13.06 -9.10
C GLN A 189 1.42 -14.42 -8.56
N PRO A 190 0.35 -14.49 -7.76
CA PRO A 190 -0.15 -15.75 -7.21
C PRO A 190 -0.47 -16.82 -8.25
N ALA A 191 -1.06 -16.42 -9.38
CA ALA A 191 -1.51 -17.35 -10.43
C ALA A 191 -0.37 -18.17 -11.04
N THR A 192 0.80 -17.54 -11.25
CA THR A 192 1.96 -18.16 -11.94
C THR A 192 3.11 -18.48 -10.99
N GLY A 193 3.14 -17.87 -9.81
CA GLY A 193 4.30 -17.88 -8.91
C GLY A 193 5.46 -16.99 -9.37
N ALA A 194 5.30 -16.26 -10.49
CA ALA A 194 6.35 -15.39 -11.01
C ALA A 194 6.69 -14.27 -10.03
N ILE A 195 7.97 -14.12 -9.71
CA ILE A 195 8.48 -13.04 -8.86
C ILE A 195 8.73 -11.83 -9.75
N VAL A 196 7.98 -10.74 -9.51
CA VAL A 196 8.05 -9.51 -10.30
C VAL A 196 8.94 -8.44 -9.67
N ALA A 197 9.23 -8.55 -8.38
CA ALA A 197 10.23 -7.74 -7.71
C ALA A 197 10.88 -8.49 -6.55
N ARG A 198 12.16 -8.21 -6.30
CA ARG A 198 12.93 -8.68 -5.15
C ARG A 198 13.53 -7.50 -4.42
N GLY A 199 13.60 -7.60 -3.09
CA GLY A 199 14.24 -6.62 -2.24
C GLY A 199 13.54 -6.53 -0.89
N PRO A 200 14.25 -6.16 0.18
CA PRO A 200 13.62 -5.95 1.48
C PRO A 200 12.61 -4.79 1.42
N VAL A 201 11.60 -4.87 2.27
CA VAL A 201 10.78 -3.70 2.60
C VAL A 201 11.40 -2.95 3.77
N VAL A 202 11.62 -1.64 3.60
CA VAL A 202 12.00 -0.74 4.69
C VAL A 202 10.74 -0.30 5.40
N THR A 203 10.64 -0.60 6.70
CA THR A 203 9.47 -0.32 7.53
C THR A 203 9.88 0.12 8.92
N TRP A 204 8.97 0.80 9.62
CA TRP A 204 9.17 1.33 10.98
C TRP A 204 8.30 0.62 12.01
N ALA A 205 8.81 0.60 13.24
CA ALA A 205 8.12 -0.01 14.37
C ALA A 205 8.11 0.96 15.56
N SER A 206 6.94 1.46 15.89
CA SER A 206 6.75 2.45 16.97
C SER A 206 6.51 1.82 18.36
N ARG A 207 6.23 0.51 18.44
CA ARG A 207 5.76 -0.16 19.67
C ARG A 207 6.72 -0.18 20.85
N SER A 208 8.03 -0.12 20.63
CA SER A 208 9.02 -0.05 21.73
C SER A 208 10.24 0.77 21.33
N ALA A 209 10.96 1.32 22.32
CA ALA A 209 12.17 2.10 22.07
C ALA A 209 13.22 1.29 21.28
N ALA A 210 13.41 0.02 21.63
CA ALA A 210 14.33 -0.88 20.93
C ALA A 210 13.91 -1.13 19.47
N ARG A 211 12.62 -1.40 19.22
CA ARG A 211 12.09 -1.59 17.85
C ARG A 211 12.20 -0.30 17.03
N THR A 212 11.93 0.85 17.64
CA THR A 212 12.10 2.17 17.03
C THR A 212 13.57 2.39 16.65
N ALA A 213 14.52 2.23 17.58
CA ALA A 213 15.94 2.39 17.31
C ALA A 213 16.45 1.45 16.20
N SER A 214 16.03 0.19 16.22
CA SER A 214 16.37 -0.80 15.18
C SER A 214 15.85 -0.37 13.80
N SER A 215 14.57 0.03 13.70
CA SER A 215 14.01 0.50 12.42
C SER A 215 14.69 1.76 11.89
N LEU A 216 15.10 2.68 12.76
CA LEU A 216 15.87 3.87 12.38
C LEU A 216 17.24 3.50 11.81
N ALA A 217 17.92 2.52 12.40
CA ALA A 217 19.20 2.02 11.91
C ALA A 217 19.06 1.32 10.54
N VAL A 218 18.03 0.48 10.37
CA VAL A 218 17.73 -0.18 9.08
C VAL A 218 17.43 0.86 8.00
N ALA A 219 16.60 1.86 8.29
CA ALA A 219 16.32 2.95 7.35
C ALA A 219 17.58 3.76 7.02
N ALA A 220 18.47 3.99 7.99
CA ALA A 220 19.76 4.65 7.73
C ALA A 220 20.67 3.83 6.81
N ALA A 221 20.77 2.53 7.04
CA ALA A 221 21.51 1.63 6.16
C ALA A 221 20.91 1.66 4.74
N ALA A 222 19.58 1.58 4.59
CA ALA A 222 18.91 1.61 3.30
C ALA A 222 19.21 2.88 2.48
N ARG A 223 19.41 4.03 3.14
CA ARG A 223 19.81 5.28 2.47
C ARG A 223 21.28 5.30 2.02
N ALA A 224 22.13 4.60 2.75
CA ALA A 224 23.58 4.59 2.54
C ALA A 224 24.05 3.49 1.58
N LEU A 225 23.31 2.38 1.51
CA LEU A 225 23.67 1.25 0.66
C LEU A 225 23.68 1.65 -0.82
N PRO A 226 24.66 1.17 -1.61
CA PRO A 226 24.71 1.38 -3.05
C PRO A 226 23.43 0.88 -3.72
N ASP A 227 23.04 1.50 -4.84
CA ASP A 227 21.80 1.15 -5.54
C ASP A 227 21.92 -0.16 -6.36
N TRP A 228 22.45 -1.24 -5.80
CA TRP A 228 22.57 -2.52 -6.52
C TRP A 228 21.24 -3.28 -6.61
N MET A 229 20.29 -2.99 -5.72
CA MET A 229 18.96 -3.60 -5.75
C MET A 229 18.06 -2.92 -6.80
N PRO A 230 17.45 -3.66 -7.73
CA PRO A 230 16.56 -3.11 -8.75
C PRO A 230 15.32 -2.44 -8.14
N THR A 231 14.74 -3.01 -7.09
CA THR A 231 13.53 -2.46 -6.46
C THR A 231 13.75 -2.25 -4.97
N MET A 232 13.47 -1.04 -4.50
CA MET A 232 13.37 -0.72 -3.09
C MET A 232 11.90 -0.52 -2.73
N ARG A 233 11.48 -1.09 -1.61
CA ARG A 233 10.10 -0.99 -1.13
C ARG A 233 10.10 -0.31 0.22
N VAL A 234 9.16 0.61 0.42
CA VAL A 234 8.98 1.35 1.67
C VAL A 234 7.54 1.19 2.12
N ALA A 235 7.36 0.78 3.37
CA ALA A 235 6.05 0.63 4.02
C ALA A 235 6.00 1.49 5.27
N VAL A 236 4.97 2.32 5.38
CA VAL A 236 4.69 3.13 6.58
C VAL A 236 3.36 2.71 7.19
N HIS A 237 3.21 2.93 8.49
CA HIS A 237 2.02 2.56 9.24
C HIS A 237 1.44 3.79 9.94
N PRO A 238 0.12 3.84 10.17
CA PRO A 238 -0.53 4.91 10.93
C PRO A 238 0.13 5.17 12.29
N GLY A 239 0.61 4.12 12.96
CA GLY A 239 1.31 4.23 14.24
C GLY A 239 2.64 4.99 14.17
N ASP A 240 3.22 5.21 13.00
CA ASP A 240 4.50 5.92 12.84
C ASP A 240 4.36 7.43 13.13
N VAL A 241 3.16 8.00 12.92
CA VAL A 241 2.91 9.43 13.16
C VAL A 241 3.00 9.81 14.64
N THR A 242 3.04 8.82 15.53
CA THR A 242 3.16 9.03 16.98
C THR A 242 4.55 9.46 17.43
N LYS A 243 5.55 9.45 16.53
CA LYS A 243 6.94 9.82 16.85
C LYS A 243 7.58 10.65 15.75
N ASP A 244 8.01 11.87 16.11
CA ASP A 244 8.72 12.77 15.18
C ASP A 244 10.01 12.18 14.62
N SER A 245 10.70 11.33 15.39
CA SER A 245 11.91 10.65 14.93
C SER A 245 11.65 9.66 13.81
N LEU A 246 10.50 8.96 13.83
CA LEU A 246 10.08 8.05 12.77
C LEU A 246 9.69 8.85 11.54
N LEU A 247 8.85 9.88 11.71
CA LEU A 247 8.47 10.81 10.65
C LEU A 247 9.70 11.42 9.96
N THR A 248 10.69 11.89 10.72
CA THR A 248 11.93 12.45 10.14
C THR A 248 12.71 11.41 9.33
N SER A 249 12.75 10.17 9.82
CA SER A 249 13.45 9.08 9.12
C SER A 249 12.72 8.63 7.86
N ILE A 250 11.38 8.58 7.89
CA ILE A 250 10.53 8.29 6.73
C ILE A 250 10.81 9.30 5.63
N ASP A 251 10.71 10.60 5.93
CA ASP A 251 10.91 11.65 4.92
C ASP A 251 12.29 11.60 4.30
N ARG A 252 13.32 11.46 5.14
CA ARG A 252 14.70 11.34 4.66
C ARG A 252 14.87 10.12 3.77
N THR A 253 14.26 9.00 4.13
CA THR A 253 14.34 7.75 3.35
C THR A 253 13.63 7.90 2.00
N LEU A 254 12.40 8.42 1.99
CA LEU A 254 11.64 8.63 0.77
C LEU A 254 12.35 9.60 -0.18
N ARG A 255 12.82 10.74 0.32
CA ARG A 255 13.57 11.73 -0.50
C ARG A 255 14.84 11.13 -1.09
N THR A 256 15.69 10.51 -0.26
CA THR A 256 16.95 9.91 -0.74
C THR A 256 16.70 8.81 -1.78
N LEU A 257 15.69 7.96 -1.59
CA LEU A 257 15.40 6.90 -2.54
C LEU A 257 14.76 7.44 -3.84
N ALA A 258 13.84 8.41 -3.75
CA ALA A 258 13.22 9.04 -4.92
C ALA A 258 14.24 9.84 -5.76
N GLU A 259 15.23 10.46 -5.11
CA GLU A 259 16.36 11.14 -5.78
C GLU A 259 17.24 10.18 -6.60
N ARG A 260 17.17 8.86 -6.38
CA ARG A 260 18.02 7.87 -7.05
C ARG A 260 17.27 6.85 -7.90
N ARG A 261 15.94 6.77 -7.75
CA ARG A 261 15.09 5.74 -8.37
C ARG A 261 13.88 6.35 -9.07
N THR A 262 13.28 5.57 -9.96
CA THR A 262 11.98 5.89 -10.53
C THR A 262 10.89 5.55 -9.51
N VAL A 263 10.08 6.54 -9.10
CA VAL A 263 8.89 6.30 -8.28
C VAL A 263 7.86 5.56 -9.13
N SER A 264 7.59 4.31 -8.76
CA SER A 264 6.83 3.35 -9.55
C SER A 264 5.60 2.86 -8.81
N ARG A 265 4.59 2.48 -9.58
CA ARG A 265 3.40 1.76 -9.10
C ARG A 265 3.70 0.26 -8.98
N TYR A 266 2.88 -0.46 -8.23
CA TYR A 266 2.90 -1.93 -8.24
C TYR A 266 2.55 -2.48 -9.63
N ALA A 267 1.61 -1.85 -10.33
CA ALA A 267 1.27 -2.19 -11.71
C ALA A 267 2.50 -2.17 -12.64
N ASP A 268 3.42 -1.20 -12.46
CA ASP A 268 4.63 -1.07 -13.28
C ASP A 268 5.61 -2.25 -13.11
N LEU A 269 5.44 -3.08 -12.07
CA LEU A 269 6.25 -4.28 -11.85
C LEU A 269 5.84 -5.44 -12.76
N VAL A 270 4.60 -5.46 -13.24
CA VAL A 270 4.03 -6.55 -14.04
C VAL A 270 4.18 -6.29 -15.54
N THR A 271 4.12 -5.01 -15.93
CA THR A 271 4.08 -4.58 -17.34
C THR A 271 5.42 -4.69 -18.06
N GLU A 272 6.52 -4.93 -17.35
CA GLU A 272 7.88 -5.01 -17.91
C GLU A 272 8.50 -6.42 -17.85
N GLN A 273 7.79 -7.42 -18.35
CA GLN A 273 8.50 -8.53 -19.00
C GLN A 273 8.76 -8.14 -20.45
N VAL A 274 9.79 -7.30 -20.67
CA VAL A 274 10.46 -7.31 -21.96
C VAL A 274 11.23 -8.65 -22.01
N PRO A 275 10.93 -9.54 -22.97
CA PRO A 275 11.67 -10.78 -23.09
C PRO A 275 13.15 -10.46 -23.33
N SER A 276 14.02 -11.23 -22.69
CA SER A 276 15.42 -11.36 -23.12
C SER A 276 15.49 -12.05 -24.49
#